data_AF-A0AAU1TNW7-F1
#
_entry.id   AF-A0AAU1TNW7-F1
#
_cell.length_a   1.000
_cell.length_b   1.000
_cell.length_c   1.000
_cell.angle_alpha   90.00
_cell.angle_beta   90.00
_cell.angle_gamma   90.00
#
_symmetry.space_group_name_H-M   'P 1'
#
loop_
_entity.id
_entity.type
_entity.pdbx_description
1 polymer ?
#
loop_
_entity_poly.entity_id
_entity_poly.type
_entity_poly.pdbx_seq_one_letter_code
_entity_poly.pdbx_strand_id
1 'polypeptide(L)'
;MDAALIAVLGTLLGSVVTHFFQARSTERAAGLARAEQLRQERISSYSAFAGALFDYRRSQNDRWFRAQEVPGSSQAEEARFASYEARISARQALARLQLVCDRADTRQLAESSFELANCLHEAVDEEDRDRRSRRCKDALTRFIDSAAPSVR
;
A
#
# COMPACT_ATOMS: atom_id res chain seq x y z
N MET A 1 -46.52 15.33 -48.02
CA MET A 1 -45.10 14.91 -48.14
C MET A 1 -44.28 15.38 -46.94
N ASP A 2 -44.68 16.49 -46.29
CA ASP A 2 -43.95 17.12 -45.19
C ASP A 2 -43.94 16.30 -43.89
N ALA A 3 -45.03 15.61 -43.55
CA ALA A 3 -45.14 14.85 -42.30
C ALA A 3 -44.14 13.67 -42.20
N ALA A 4 -43.91 12.96 -43.30
CA ALA A 4 -42.96 11.83 -43.32
C ALA A 4 -41.51 12.30 -43.20
N LEU A 5 -41.17 13.42 -43.85
CA LEU A 5 -39.84 14.03 -43.77
C LEU A 5 -39.52 14.47 -42.33
N ILE A 6 -40.49 15.12 -41.66
CA ILE A 6 -40.37 15.54 -40.26
C ILE A 6 -40.14 14.34 -39.33
N ALA A 7 -40.84 13.22 -39.57
CA ALA A 7 -40.67 12.00 -38.76
C ALA A 7 -39.26 11.37 -38.91
N VAL A 8 -38.72 11.34 -40.12
CA VAL A 8 -37.35 10.84 -40.37
C VAL A 8 -36.32 11.77 -39.70
N LEU A 9 -36.48 13.08 -39.83
CA LEU A 9 -35.60 14.06 -39.18
C LEU A 9 -35.66 13.94 -37.65
N GLY A 10 -36.84 13.73 -37.08
CA GLY A 10 -37.02 13.50 -35.64
C GLY A 10 -36.30 12.23 -35.17
N THR A 11 -36.39 11.14 -35.93
CA THR A 11 -35.69 9.88 -35.62
C THR A 11 -34.17 10.02 -35.74
N LEU A 12 -33.67 10.68 -36.79
CA LEU A 12 -32.25 10.92 -36.99
C LEU A 12 -31.68 11.85 -35.90
N LEU A 13 -32.41 12.90 -35.54
CA LEU A 13 -32.00 13.79 -34.46
C LEU A 13 -31.99 13.04 -33.12
N GLY A 14 -33.02 12.23 -32.85
CA GLY A 14 -33.11 11.39 -31.66
C GLY A 14 -31.96 10.38 -31.56
N SER A 15 -31.57 9.75 -32.67
CA SER A 15 -30.46 8.78 -32.69
C SER A 15 -29.10 9.45 -32.45
N VAL A 16 -28.85 10.63 -33.06
CA VAL A 16 -27.63 11.42 -32.84
C VAL A 16 -27.52 11.87 -31.38
N VAL A 17 -28.60 12.43 -30.82
CA VAL A 17 -28.64 12.87 -29.41
C VAL A 17 -28.41 11.69 -28.47
N THR A 18 -29.08 10.56 -28.72
CA THR A 18 -28.91 9.34 -27.92
C THR A 18 -27.47 8.83 -27.97
N HIS A 19 -26.87 8.76 -29.17
CA HIS A 19 -25.50 8.29 -29.33
C HIS A 19 -24.50 9.19 -28.59
N PHE A 20 -24.68 10.51 -28.65
CA PHE A 20 -23.84 11.46 -27.91
C PHE A 20 -23.93 11.26 -26.39
N PHE A 21 -25.15 11.10 -25.85
CA PHE A 21 -25.34 10.80 -24.43
C PHE A 21 -24.75 9.44 -24.03
N GLN A 22 -24.90 8.43 -24.88
CA GLN A 22 -24.32 7.10 -24.66
C GLN A 22 -22.78 7.17 -24.64
N ALA A 23 -22.15 7.84 -25.62
CA ALA A 23 -20.70 8.00 -25.67
C ALA A 23 -20.17 8.69 -24.39
N ARG A 24 -20.81 9.79 -23.99
CA ARG A 24 -20.44 10.52 -22.76
C ARG A 24 -20.67 9.71 -21.49
N SER A 25 -21.73 8.91 -21.44
CA SER A 25 -22.00 7.99 -20.33
C SER A 25 -20.93 6.91 -20.24
N THR A 26 -20.54 6.32 -21.37
CA THR A 26 -19.48 5.30 -21.46
C THR A 26 -18.13 5.83 -21.03
N GLU A 27 -17.75 7.03 -21.47
CA GLU A 27 -16.49 7.67 -21.05
C GLU A 27 -16.45 7.94 -19.55
N ARG A 28 -17.55 8.46 -18.98
CA ARG A 28 -17.67 8.69 -17.53
C ARG A 28 -17.59 7.37 -16.76
N ALA A 29 -18.30 6.35 -17.21
CA ALA A 29 -18.27 5.02 -16.59
C ALA A 29 -16.85 4.42 -16.63
N ALA A 30 -16.14 4.54 -17.76
CA ALA A 30 -14.76 4.07 -17.88
C ALA A 30 -13.80 4.85 -16.97
N GLY A 31 -14.02 6.17 -16.81
CA GLY A 31 -13.26 6.99 -15.87
C GLY A 31 -13.45 6.57 -14.41
N LEU A 32 -14.70 6.37 -13.99
CA LEU A 32 -15.04 5.89 -12.65
C LEU A 32 -14.47 4.49 -12.39
N ALA A 33 -14.57 3.58 -13.36
CA ALA A 33 -14.02 2.23 -13.25
C ALA A 33 -12.50 2.23 -13.06
N ARG A 34 -11.76 3.06 -13.82
CA ARG A 34 -10.31 3.20 -13.66
C ARG A 34 -9.92 3.80 -12.31
N ALA A 35 -10.66 4.81 -11.84
CA ALA A 35 -10.42 5.42 -10.54
C ALA A 35 -10.65 4.42 -9.40
N GLU A 36 -11.73 3.64 -9.46
CA GLU A 36 -12.02 2.60 -8.48
C GLU A 36 -10.97 1.47 -8.52
N GLN A 37 -10.55 1.04 -9.71
CA GLN A 37 -9.49 0.04 -9.85
C GLN A 37 -8.20 0.51 -9.17
N LEU A 38 -7.75 1.74 -9.45
CA LEU A 38 -6.55 2.30 -8.84
C LEU A 38 -6.68 2.44 -7.32
N ARG A 39 -7.86 2.84 -6.84
CA ARG A 39 -8.16 2.93 -5.40
C ARG A 39 -8.01 1.56 -4.72
N GLN A 40 -8.52 0.50 -5.33
CA GLN A 40 -8.41 -0.87 -4.82
C GLN A 40 -6.97 -1.41 -4.86
N GLU A 41 -6.24 -1.14 -5.94
CA GLU A 41 -4.81 -1.51 -6.05
C GLU A 41 -3.95 -0.84 -4.97
N ARG A 42 -4.24 0.43 -4.66
CA ARG A 42 -3.60 1.16 -3.55
C ARG A 42 -3.96 0.56 -2.19
N ILE A 43 -5.24 0.28 -1.91
CA ILE A 43 -5.66 -0.37 -0.65
C ILE A 43 -4.94 -1.69 -0.47
N SER A 44 -4.92 -2.53 -1.51
CA SER A 44 -4.26 -3.84 -1.47
C SER A 44 -2.76 -3.71 -1.21
N SER A 45 -2.07 -2.82 -1.95
CA SER A 45 -0.63 -2.64 -1.80
C SER A 45 -0.24 -2.03 -0.46
N TYR A 46 -0.99 -1.05 0.03
CA TYR A 46 -0.69 -0.36 1.29
C TYR A 46 -0.96 -1.26 2.49
N SER A 47 -2.06 -2.01 2.47
CA SER A 47 -2.36 -2.97 3.54
C SER A 47 -1.39 -4.16 3.55
N ALA A 48 -0.99 -4.66 2.38
CA ALA A 48 0.02 -5.70 2.27
C ALA A 48 1.38 -5.25 2.82
N PHE A 49 1.80 -4.01 2.52
CA PHE A 49 3.03 -3.46 3.10
C PHE A 49 2.93 -3.30 4.62
N ALA A 50 1.84 -2.72 5.13
CA ALA A 50 1.65 -2.56 6.56
C ALA A 50 1.69 -3.91 7.30
N GLY A 51 0.99 -4.93 6.78
CA GLY A 51 1.01 -6.29 7.32
C GLY A 51 2.40 -6.90 7.32
N ALA A 52 3.09 -6.89 6.18
CA ALA A 52 4.45 -7.43 6.08
C ALA A 52 5.43 -6.69 7.00
N LEU A 53 5.27 -5.39 7.22
CA LEU A 53 6.10 -4.63 8.15
C LEU A 53 5.80 -4.98 9.61
N PHE A 54 4.54 -5.27 9.98
CA PHE A 54 4.23 -5.78 11.31
C PHE A 54 4.93 -7.11 11.59
N ASP A 55 4.86 -8.04 10.64
CA ASP A 55 5.53 -9.34 10.76
C ASP A 55 7.05 -9.18 10.82
N TYR A 56 7.60 -8.29 10.00
CA TYR A 56 9.03 -7.99 10.04
C TYR A 56 9.47 -7.43 11.38
N ARG A 57 8.75 -6.43 11.93
CA ARG A 57 9.03 -5.88 13.26
C ARG A 57 8.95 -6.94 14.35
N ARG A 58 7.96 -7.85 14.28
CA ARG A 58 7.84 -8.98 15.20
C ARG A 58 9.08 -9.87 15.14
N SER A 59 9.49 -10.29 13.94
CA SER A 59 10.67 -11.13 13.74
C SER A 59 11.98 -10.48 14.21
N GLN A 60 12.11 -9.17 14.07
CA GLN A 60 13.27 -8.40 14.54
C GLN A 60 13.34 -8.36 16.06
N ASN A 61 12.19 -8.20 16.74
CA ASN A 61 12.13 -8.27 18.20
C ASN A 61 12.45 -9.68 18.70
N ASP A 62 11.89 -10.71 18.07
CA ASP A 62 12.19 -12.11 18.43
C ASP A 62 13.69 -12.41 18.28
N ARG A 63 14.29 -12.01 17.15
CA ARG A 63 15.74 -12.10 16.93
C ARG A 63 16.52 -11.40 18.05
N TRP A 64 16.13 -10.20 18.45
CA TRP A 64 16.80 -9.48 19.54
C TRP A 64 16.72 -10.26 20.87
N PHE A 65 15.52 -10.71 21.26
CA PHE A 65 15.34 -11.46 22.49
C PHE A 65 16.16 -12.76 22.51
N ARG A 66 16.09 -13.56 21.44
CA ARG A 66 16.81 -14.83 21.36
C ARG A 66 18.33 -14.65 21.36
N ALA A 67 18.83 -13.58 20.74
CA ALA A 67 20.24 -13.25 20.77
C ALA A 67 20.74 -12.87 22.17
N GLN A 68 19.88 -12.30 23.02
CA GLN A 68 20.21 -11.93 24.40
C GLN A 68 20.05 -13.11 25.39
N GLU A 69 19.06 -13.99 25.18
CA GLU A 69 18.80 -15.13 26.07
C GLU A 69 19.95 -16.16 26.05
N VAL A 70 20.27 -16.68 24.86
CA VAL A 70 21.34 -17.66 24.67
C VAL A 70 22.04 -17.40 23.34
N PRO A 71 23.11 -16.58 23.34
CA PRO A 71 23.87 -16.26 22.13
C PRO A 71 24.37 -17.53 21.42
N GLY A 72 24.16 -17.61 20.11
CA GLY A 72 24.62 -18.73 19.29
C GLY A 72 23.81 -20.03 19.43
N SER A 73 22.70 -20.01 20.16
CA SER A 73 21.76 -21.14 20.20
C SER A 73 21.09 -21.38 18.84
N SER A 74 20.59 -22.60 18.63
CA SER A 74 19.80 -22.92 17.43
C SER A 74 18.58 -22.01 17.31
N GLN A 75 17.92 -21.68 18.42
CA GLN A 75 16.78 -20.77 18.46
C GLN A 75 17.17 -19.33 18.03
N ALA A 76 18.35 -18.85 18.43
CA ALA A 76 18.85 -17.55 18.01
C ALA A 76 19.14 -17.50 16.49
N GLU A 77 19.70 -18.58 15.93
CA GLU A 77 19.92 -18.69 14.49
C GLU A 77 18.59 -18.84 13.72
N GLU A 78 17.64 -19.64 14.21
CA GLU A 78 16.30 -19.75 13.62
C GLU A 78 15.58 -18.39 13.59
N ALA A 79 15.59 -17.64 14.69
CA ALA A 79 15.03 -16.29 14.75
C ALA A 79 15.73 -15.32 13.78
N ARG A 80 17.05 -15.48 13.58
CA ARG A 80 17.81 -14.71 12.61
C ARG A 80 17.34 -15.00 11.18
N PHE A 81 17.21 -16.28 10.79
CA PHE A 81 16.71 -16.67 9.47
C PHE A 81 15.27 -16.22 9.25
N ALA A 82 14.39 -16.39 10.24
CA ALA A 82 13.01 -15.90 10.18
C ALA A 82 12.96 -14.38 9.93
N SER A 83 13.88 -13.62 10.53
CA SER A 83 13.99 -12.18 10.29
C SER A 83 14.39 -11.82 8.85
N TYR A 84 15.15 -12.69 8.16
CA TYR A 84 15.51 -12.48 6.76
C TYR A 84 14.33 -12.73 5.82
N GLU A 85 13.56 -13.80 6.06
CA GLU A 85 12.35 -14.09 5.29
C GLU A 85 11.31 -12.97 5.42
N ALA A 86 11.10 -12.49 6.65
CA ALA A 86 10.21 -11.36 6.89
C ALA A 86 10.73 -10.06 6.27
N ARG A 87 12.06 -9.83 6.26
CA ARG A 87 12.67 -8.68 5.57
C ARG A 87 12.39 -8.72 4.07
N ILE A 88 12.57 -9.88 3.43
CA ILE A 88 12.31 -10.06 2.00
C ILE A 88 10.84 -9.76 1.70
N SER A 89 9.93 -10.31 2.49
CA SER A 89 8.49 -10.10 2.34
C SER A 89 8.10 -8.61 2.47
N ALA A 90 8.62 -7.93 3.51
CA ALA A 90 8.39 -6.49 3.69
C ALA A 90 9.00 -5.64 2.56
N ARG A 91 10.18 -6.01 2.04
CA ARG A 91 10.82 -5.31 0.93
C ARG A 91 10.05 -5.48 -0.38
N GLN A 92 9.55 -6.68 -0.66
CA GLN A 92 8.69 -6.94 -1.83
C GLN A 92 7.40 -6.13 -1.76
N ALA A 93 6.76 -6.06 -0.58
CA ALA A 93 5.56 -5.26 -0.40
C ALA A 93 5.84 -3.76 -0.53
N LEU A 94 6.97 -3.27 -0.02
CA LEU A 94 7.42 -1.89 -0.19
C LEU A 94 7.61 -1.54 -1.67
N ALA A 95 8.25 -2.42 -2.45
CA ALA A 95 8.44 -2.20 -3.87
C ALA A 95 7.10 -2.07 -4.62
N ARG A 96 6.13 -2.93 -4.32
CA ARG A 96 4.77 -2.84 -4.89
C ARG A 96 4.07 -1.53 -4.53
N LEU A 97 4.14 -1.14 -3.26
CA LEU A 97 3.61 0.13 -2.79
C LEU A 97 4.23 1.31 -3.54
N GLN A 98 5.55 1.31 -3.76
CA GLN A 98 6.26 2.38 -4.47
C GLN A 98 5.84 2.52 -5.94
N LEU A 99 5.34 1.44 -6.57
CA LEU A 99 4.84 1.48 -7.94
C LEU A 99 3.46 2.13 -8.06
N VAL A 100 2.60 1.97 -7.06
CA VAL A 100 1.22 2.49 -7.07
C VAL A 100 1.04 3.81 -6.31
N CYS A 101 2.06 4.24 -5.58
CA CYS A 101 2.04 5.46 -4.77
C CYS A 101 2.70 6.63 -5.52
N ASP A 102 1.87 7.59 -5.96
CA ASP A 102 2.36 8.76 -6.70
C ASP A 102 3.11 9.76 -5.79
N ARG A 103 2.68 9.84 -4.52
CA ARG A 103 3.15 10.82 -3.54
C ARG A 103 4.53 10.47 -3.00
N ALA A 104 5.53 11.31 -3.28
CA ALA A 104 6.92 11.09 -2.87
C ALA A 104 7.09 11.09 -1.34
N ASP A 105 6.38 11.96 -0.64
CA ASP A 105 6.38 12.04 0.83
C ASP A 105 5.80 10.75 1.46
N THR A 106 4.69 10.24 0.94
CA THR A 106 4.10 8.97 1.40
C THR A 106 5.05 7.80 1.16
N ARG A 107 5.74 7.75 0.00
CA ARG A 107 6.76 6.72 -0.28
C ARG A 107 7.94 6.81 0.69
N GLN A 108 8.41 8.02 0.98
CA GLN A 108 9.50 8.24 1.93
C GLN A 108 9.13 7.81 3.35
N LEU A 109 7.89 8.05 3.79
CA LEU A 109 7.40 7.58 5.09
C LEU A 109 7.36 6.04 5.16
N ALA A 110 6.91 5.37 4.09
CA ALA A 110 6.93 3.91 4.00
C ALA A 110 8.37 3.38 4.08
N GLU A 111 9.29 3.93 3.31
CA GLU A 111 10.70 3.54 3.32
C GLU A 111 11.35 3.79 4.69
N SER A 112 11.09 4.94 5.31
CA SER A 112 11.59 5.26 6.65
C SER A 112 11.09 4.25 7.69
N SER A 113 9.83 3.84 7.61
CA SER A 113 9.28 2.83 8.52
C SER A 113 9.94 1.45 8.34
N PHE A 114 10.29 1.09 7.10
CA PHE A 114 11.04 -0.13 6.78
C PHE A 114 12.46 -0.09 7.36
N GLU A 115 13.19 1.01 7.15
CA GLU A 115 14.58 1.13 7.64
C GLU A 115 14.64 1.16 9.17
N LEU A 116 13.66 1.81 9.82
CA LEU A 116 13.53 1.75 11.29
C LEU A 116 13.23 0.33 11.80
N ALA A 117 12.49 -0.49 11.05
CA ALA A 117 12.30 -1.90 11.40
C ALA A 117 13.60 -2.70 11.22
N ASN A 118 14.37 -2.42 10.17
CA ASN A 118 15.61 -3.13 9.85
C ASN A 118 16.67 -3.01 10.96
N CYS A 119 16.74 -1.86 11.63
CA CYS A 119 17.69 -1.61 12.72
C CYS A 119 17.19 -2.04 14.12
N LEU A 120 16.02 -2.70 14.26
CA LEU A 120 15.48 -3.07 15.57
C LEU A 120 16.38 -4.04 16.35
N HIS A 121 16.92 -5.06 15.67
CA HIS A 121 17.79 -6.07 16.30
C HIS A 121 19.13 -5.52 16.80
N GLU A 122 19.51 -4.30 16.42
CA GLU A 122 20.75 -3.64 16.84
C GLU A 122 20.61 -2.90 18.18
N ALA A 123 19.45 -3.02 18.85
CA ALA A 123 19.25 -2.41 20.15
C ALA A 123 20.26 -2.94 21.17
N VAL A 124 20.88 -2.03 21.92
CA VAL A 124 21.92 -2.37 22.91
C VAL A 124 21.33 -2.85 24.24
N ASP A 125 20.12 -2.40 24.55
CA ASP A 125 19.37 -2.73 25.76
C ASP A 125 17.86 -2.65 25.51
N GLU A 126 17.07 -2.96 26.55
CA GLU A 126 15.61 -2.94 26.46
C GLU A 126 15.04 -1.53 26.25
N GLU A 127 15.67 -0.50 26.80
CA GLU A 127 15.22 0.89 26.62
C GLU A 127 15.42 1.35 25.16
N ASP A 128 16.56 1.04 24.55
CA ASP A 128 16.84 1.31 23.15
C ASP A 128 15.90 0.52 22.24
N ARG A 129 15.65 -0.77 22.55
CA ARG A 129 14.67 -1.58 21.82
C ARG A 129 13.30 -0.91 21.84
N ASP A 130 12.82 -0.49 23.00
CA ASP A 130 11.53 0.17 23.14
C ASP A 130 11.46 1.49 22.40
N ARG A 131 12.53 2.29 22.47
CA ARG A 131 12.67 3.53 21.71
C ARG A 131 12.60 3.28 20.20
N ARG A 132 13.36 2.31 19.68
CA ARG A 132 13.34 1.93 18.25
C ARG A 132 11.98 1.39 17.84
N SER A 133 11.35 0.56 18.68
CA SER A 133 10.02 -0.01 18.44
C SER A 133 8.95 1.07 18.36
N ARG A 134 8.97 2.06 19.26
CA ARG A 134 8.09 3.25 19.20
C ARG A 134 8.31 4.06 17.94
N ARG A 135 9.56 4.42 17.61
CA ARG A 135 9.87 5.18 16.38
C ARG A 135 9.36 4.49 15.12
N CYS A 136 9.54 3.17 15.02
CA CYS A 136 9.06 2.39 13.89
C CYS A 136 7.52 2.38 13.81
N LYS A 137 6.82 2.23 14.94
CA LYS A 137 5.34 2.36 15.00
C LYS A 137 4.89 3.74 14.54
N ASP A 138 5.50 4.80 15.06
CA ASP A 138 5.14 6.17 14.73
C ASP A 138 5.35 6.47 13.24
N ALA A 139 6.45 5.96 12.65
CA ALA A 139 6.71 6.09 11.22
C ALA A 139 5.66 5.35 10.38
N LEU A 140 5.27 4.14 10.77
CA LEU A 140 4.20 3.40 10.09
C LEU A 140 2.84 4.12 10.20
N THR A 141 2.52 4.68 11.36
CA THR A 141 1.30 5.48 11.56
C THR A 141 1.30 6.71 10.65
N ARG A 142 2.41 7.47 10.59
CA ARG A 142 2.54 8.62 9.68
C ARG A 142 2.37 8.22 8.23
N PHE A 143 2.92 7.07 7.82
CA PHE A 143 2.69 6.52 6.48
C PHE A 143 1.19 6.28 6.24
N ILE A 144 0.50 5.59 7.15
CA ILE A 144 -0.94 5.30 7.02
C ILE A 144 -1.75 6.59 6.92
N ASP A 145 -1.48 7.57 7.77
CA ASP A 145 -2.17 8.87 7.77
C ASP A 145 -1.95 9.64 6.47
N SER A 146 -0.72 9.61 5.93
CA SER A 146 -0.38 10.22 4.63
C SER A 146 -1.00 9.49 3.44
N ALA A 147 -1.19 8.17 3.55
CA ALA A 147 -1.75 7.33 2.50
C ALA A 147 -3.28 7.34 2.47
N ALA A 148 -3.94 7.47 3.62
CA ALA A 148 -5.39 7.35 3.77
C ALA A 148 -6.22 8.24 2.82
N PRO A 149 -5.87 9.52 2.55
CA PRO A 149 -6.63 10.35 1.62
C PRO A 149 -6.65 9.82 0.17
N SER A 150 -5.67 9.00 -0.23
CA SER A 150 -5.55 8.49 -1.61
C SER A 150 -6.38 7.24 -1.90
N VAL A 151 -7.01 6.68 -0.85
CA VAL A 151 -7.80 5.44 -0.89
C VAL A 151 -9.24 5.61 -0.36
N ARG A 152 -9.55 6.79 0.18
CA ARG A 152 -10.89 7.19 0.64
C ARG A 152 -11.73 7.70 -0.52
#